data_AF-A0A2V5VTA0-F1
#
_entry.id   AF-A0A2V5VTA0-F1
#
_cell.length_a   1.000
_cell.length_b   1.000
_cell.length_c   1.000
_cell.angle_alpha   90.00
_cell.angle_beta   90.00
_cell.angle_gamma   90.00
#
_symmetry.space_group_name_H-M   'P 1'
#
loop_
_entity.id
_entity.type
_entity.pdbx_description
1 polymer ?
#
loop_
_entity_poly.entity_id
_entity_poly.type
_entity_poly.pdbx_seq_one_letter_code
_entity_poly.pdbx_strand_id
1 'polypeptide(L)'
;STIAHGASLLISSGGIKGFAQRTINNAGAIRWSGGDIWSGSGATINNQAGGLFDLQADQTWAYNQGGNSPVLSNSGTVQKSAGTGSSTLQPVVNNNGSLVVQSGSVNLANGGISSGNFVVQTNATLAFNGGTHTLTNGVGFADVGTIRFQTPSQLGTDINFGALIVFFEGGASLTGTNTLSNGAAGMITFNKSMTVPGSMDIAGELVIGGASLTVTINGALTLESSGELDNPGTLNVGAFVNNGGVIVGNPPQVVPGLAPASLRIDQIQLVRSSRVGLLDRNSASALYEVALTWQAQPNQGFVIESSNDLSRWTAESANVVEDSPGRYRGALQVGATARFFRLHRLDGAASAVSSQRSPPIQ
;
A
#
# COMPACT_ATOMS: atom_id res chain seq x y z
N SER A 1 33.13 18.89 4.01
CA SER A 1 33.74 19.21 2.70
C SER A 1 32.66 19.39 1.67
N THR A 2 32.87 20.23 0.65
CA THR A 2 31.86 20.47 -0.39
C THR A 2 32.45 20.18 -1.77
N ILE A 3 31.74 19.39 -2.57
CA ILE A 3 31.98 19.26 -4.02
C ILE A 3 31.01 20.23 -4.68
N ALA A 4 31.53 21.32 -5.23
CA ALA A 4 30.72 22.36 -5.86
C ALA A 4 30.07 21.89 -7.17
N HIS A 5 29.06 22.61 -7.64
CA HIS A 5 28.46 22.35 -8.94
C HIS A 5 29.51 22.37 -10.06
N GLY A 6 29.42 21.41 -10.99
CA GLY A 6 30.41 21.22 -12.05
C GLY A 6 31.75 20.60 -11.61
N ALA A 7 32.04 20.52 -10.31
CA ALA A 7 33.23 19.85 -9.79
C ALA A 7 33.03 18.34 -9.70
N SER A 8 34.13 17.57 -9.68
CA SER A 8 34.07 16.12 -9.48
C SER A 8 35.09 15.64 -8.44
N LEU A 9 34.65 14.72 -7.58
CA LEU A 9 35.48 13.92 -6.72
C LEU A 9 35.56 12.49 -7.27
N LEU A 10 36.77 12.02 -7.54
CA LEU A 10 37.02 10.65 -7.99
C LEU A 10 37.52 9.77 -6.84
N ILE A 11 36.86 8.62 -6.64
CA ILE A 11 37.24 7.59 -5.69
C ILE A 11 37.54 6.31 -6.50
N SER A 12 38.79 6.16 -6.95
CA SER A 12 39.13 5.14 -7.97
C SER A 12 40.22 4.14 -7.59
N SER A 13 41.06 4.43 -6.59
CA SER A 13 42.10 3.47 -6.20
C SER A 13 41.51 2.26 -5.47
N GLY A 14 42.07 1.08 -5.67
CA GLY A 14 41.58 -0.17 -5.05
C GLY A 14 41.72 -0.24 -3.52
N GLY A 15 42.53 0.63 -2.91
CA GLY A 15 42.66 0.69 -1.45
C GLY A 15 41.42 1.24 -0.75
N ILE A 16 41.19 0.83 0.49
CA ILE A 16 40.06 1.30 1.32
C ILE A 16 40.15 2.81 1.56
N LYS A 17 39.01 3.50 1.53
CA LYS A 17 38.88 4.90 1.95
C LYS A 17 38.16 4.97 3.28
N GLY A 18 38.64 5.77 4.22
CA GLY A 18 38.01 5.95 5.52
C GLY A 18 37.50 7.38 5.72
N PHE A 19 36.28 7.54 6.21
CA PHE A 19 35.85 8.81 6.80
C PHE A 19 34.85 8.59 7.95
N ALA A 20 35.08 9.29 9.06
CA ALA A 20 34.26 9.24 10.27
C ALA A 20 33.93 10.66 10.75
N GLN A 21 32.77 10.87 11.35
CA GLN A 21 32.35 12.15 11.97
C GLN A 21 32.27 13.37 11.04
N ARG A 22 32.42 13.20 9.72
CA ARG A 22 32.44 14.31 8.75
C ARG A 22 31.26 14.25 7.79
N THR A 23 30.86 15.43 7.35
CA THR A 23 29.84 15.63 6.32
C THR A 23 30.49 16.03 5.00
N ILE A 24 30.10 15.33 3.93
CA ILE A 24 30.42 15.67 2.54
C ILE A 24 29.14 16.19 1.89
N ASN A 25 29.14 17.45 1.45
CA ASN A 25 28.05 18.03 0.68
C ASN A 25 28.41 17.96 -0.80
N ASN A 26 27.62 17.25 -1.60
CA ASN A 26 27.85 17.07 -3.01
C ASN A 26 26.80 17.81 -3.84
N ALA A 27 27.19 18.90 -4.48
CA ALA A 27 26.42 19.58 -5.54
C ALA A 27 26.99 19.34 -6.95
N GLY A 28 28.13 18.65 -7.04
CA GLY A 28 28.79 18.23 -8.28
C GLY A 28 28.66 16.73 -8.48
N ALA A 29 29.76 16.05 -8.82
CA ALA A 29 29.78 14.61 -9.08
C ALA A 29 30.80 13.85 -8.22
N ILE A 30 30.34 12.90 -7.41
CA ILE A 30 31.19 11.87 -6.81
C ILE A 30 31.15 10.64 -7.72
N ARG A 31 32.30 10.20 -8.21
CA ARG A 31 32.46 8.97 -9.00
C ARG A 31 33.24 7.96 -8.21
N TRP A 32 32.59 6.85 -7.84
CA TRP A 32 33.18 5.82 -7.01
C TRP A 32 33.33 4.53 -7.81
N SER A 33 34.56 4.27 -8.22
CA SER A 33 34.93 3.16 -9.11
C SER A 33 35.91 2.17 -8.49
N GLY A 34 36.45 2.46 -7.30
CA GLY A 34 37.47 1.63 -6.67
C GLY A 34 37.58 1.78 -5.15
N GLY A 35 37.82 0.64 -4.49
CA GLY A 35 38.06 0.50 -3.06
C GLY A 35 36.81 0.70 -2.19
N ASP A 36 36.67 -0.10 -1.15
CA ASP A 36 35.56 0.06 -0.20
C ASP A 36 35.65 1.38 0.57
N ILE A 37 34.50 1.85 1.03
CA ILE A 37 34.39 3.02 1.91
C ILE A 37 34.10 2.54 3.33
N TRP A 38 34.99 2.80 4.28
CA TRP A 38 34.81 2.51 5.70
C TRP A 38 34.36 3.77 6.43
N SER A 39 33.31 3.63 7.24
CA SER A 39 32.70 4.77 7.91
C SER A 39 32.05 4.41 9.23
N GLY A 40 31.66 5.45 9.98
CA GLY A 40 31.00 5.36 11.27
C GLY A 40 30.93 6.73 11.93
N SER A 41 30.51 6.74 13.20
CA SER A 41 30.40 7.94 14.02
C SER A 41 29.61 9.07 13.35
N GLY A 42 28.49 8.75 12.69
CA GLY A 42 27.59 9.72 12.05
C GLY A 42 28.12 10.36 10.76
N ALA A 43 29.12 9.76 10.12
CA ALA A 43 29.63 10.22 8.84
C ALA A 43 28.51 10.34 7.79
N THR A 44 28.44 11.47 7.09
CA THR A 44 27.29 11.80 6.23
C THR A 44 27.73 12.20 4.83
N ILE A 45 27.05 11.70 3.80
CA ILE A 45 27.07 12.27 2.45
C ILE A 45 25.69 12.87 2.18
N ASN A 46 25.67 14.18 1.95
CA ASN A 46 24.51 14.91 1.46
C ASN A 46 24.65 15.09 -0.05
N ASN A 47 24.00 14.23 -0.83
CA ASN A 47 23.90 14.42 -2.28
C ASN A 47 22.78 15.42 -2.57
N GLN A 48 23.16 16.68 -2.78
CA GLN A 48 22.25 17.81 -2.92
C GLN A 48 21.53 17.76 -4.27
N ALA A 49 20.48 18.57 -4.43
CA ALA A 49 19.78 18.69 -5.72
C ALA A 49 20.77 19.05 -6.84
N GLY A 50 20.67 18.34 -7.96
CA GLY A 50 21.63 18.45 -9.08
C GLY A 50 22.97 17.73 -8.88
N GLY A 51 23.23 17.20 -7.68
CA GLY A 51 24.40 16.39 -7.37
C GLY A 51 24.26 14.95 -7.87
N LEU A 52 25.38 14.38 -8.32
CA LEU A 52 25.51 12.99 -8.75
C LEU A 52 26.42 12.21 -7.80
N PHE A 53 25.95 11.08 -7.29
CA PHE A 53 26.80 10.06 -6.67
C PHE A 53 26.70 8.75 -7.48
N ASP A 54 27.77 8.44 -8.21
CA ASP A 54 27.82 7.36 -9.18
C ASP A 54 28.67 6.19 -8.66
N LEU A 55 28.02 5.05 -8.44
CA LEU A 55 28.58 3.74 -8.11
C LEU A 55 28.98 3.05 -9.43
N GLN A 56 30.26 3.08 -9.77
CA GLN A 56 30.78 2.63 -11.07
C GLN A 56 31.39 1.22 -11.02
N ALA A 57 31.30 0.54 -9.88
CA ALA A 57 31.79 -0.82 -9.69
C ALA A 57 31.12 -1.48 -8.46
N ASP A 58 31.62 -2.64 -8.04
CA ASP A 58 30.96 -3.54 -7.10
C ASP A 58 31.57 -3.42 -5.68
N GLN A 59 31.51 -2.22 -5.10
CA GLN A 59 32.09 -1.93 -3.78
C GLN A 59 31.06 -1.83 -2.65
N THR A 60 31.56 -1.94 -1.42
CA THR A 60 30.77 -1.75 -0.19
C THR A 60 31.10 -0.44 0.51
N TRP A 61 30.06 0.32 0.84
CA TRP A 61 30.16 1.39 1.82
C TRP A 61 29.78 0.78 3.16
N ALA A 62 30.83 0.45 3.92
CA ALA A 62 30.76 -0.23 5.19
C ALA A 62 30.54 0.73 6.37
N TYR A 63 29.73 0.27 7.32
CA TYR A 63 29.59 0.85 8.64
C TYR A 63 30.31 -0.04 9.65
N ASN A 64 31.60 0.22 9.85
CA ASN A 64 32.51 -0.63 10.63
C ASN A 64 33.45 0.15 11.56
N GLN A 65 33.34 1.48 11.60
CA GLN A 65 34.16 2.34 12.48
C GLN A 65 33.46 2.67 13.82
N GLY A 66 32.35 2.01 14.15
CA GLY A 66 31.59 2.23 15.39
C GLY A 66 30.89 3.61 15.47
N GLY A 67 30.35 3.96 16.64
CA GLY A 67 29.60 5.20 16.87
C GLY A 67 28.24 5.22 16.18
N ASN A 68 27.62 6.39 15.97
CA ASN A 68 26.35 6.48 15.24
C ASN A 68 26.47 6.00 13.79
N SER A 69 25.37 5.49 13.24
CA SER A 69 25.32 5.01 11.86
C SER A 69 25.61 6.13 10.84
N PRO A 70 26.36 5.86 9.76
CA PRO A 70 26.53 6.81 8.67
C PRO A 70 25.21 7.03 7.93
N VAL A 71 25.10 8.18 7.26
CA VAL A 71 23.87 8.59 6.54
C VAL A 71 24.20 8.99 5.11
N LEU A 72 23.42 8.50 4.16
CA LEU A 72 23.33 9.03 2.80
C LEU A 72 22.00 9.75 2.66
N SER A 73 22.04 11.09 2.59
CA SER A 73 20.88 11.92 2.30
C SER A 73 20.91 12.30 0.82
N ASN A 74 19.95 11.81 0.04
CA ASN A 74 19.90 12.02 -1.39
C ASN A 74 18.72 12.91 -1.78
N SER A 75 19.00 14.12 -2.25
CA SER A 75 18.07 15.01 -2.95
C SER A 75 18.42 15.19 -4.43
N GLY A 76 19.56 14.63 -4.88
CA GLY A 76 20.00 14.57 -6.27
C GLY A 76 19.81 13.17 -6.86
N THR A 77 20.82 12.71 -7.59
CA THR A 77 20.85 11.35 -8.17
C THR A 77 21.96 10.51 -7.55
N VAL A 78 21.58 9.37 -6.96
CA VAL A 78 22.49 8.26 -6.70
C VAL A 78 22.26 7.26 -7.83
N GLN A 79 23.32 6.79 -8.48
CA GLN A 79 23.17 5.78 -9.54
C GLN A 79 24.21 4.69 -9.43
N LYS A 80 23.85 3.45 -9.77
CA LYS A 80 24.80 2.41 -10.16
C LYS A 80 24.82 2.32 -11.68
N SER A 81 25.92 2.77 -12.29
CA SER A 81 26.07 2.84 -13.75
C SER A 81 26.92 1.75 -14.36
N ALA A 82 27.71 1.06 -13.53
CA ALA A 82 28.60 0.00 -13.98
C ALA A 82 28.85 -1.05 -12.88
N GLY A 83 29.52 -2.13 -13.28
CA GLY A 83 29.67 -3.34 -12.48
C GLY A 83 28.45 -4.24 -12.60
N THR A 84 28.70 -5.55 -12.73
CA THR A 84 27.66 -6.58 -12.85
C THR A 84 27.33 -7.23 -11.51
N GLY A 85 28.20 -7.03 -10.51
CA GLY A 85 27.99 -7.50 -9.15
C GLY A 85 27.19 -6.51 -8.32
N SER A 86 27.43 -6.56 -7.01
CA SER A 86 26.65 -5.82 -6.03
C SER A 86 27.43 -4.66 -5.45
N SER A 87 26.80 -3.49 -5.37
CA SER A 87 27.21 -2.40 -4.50
C SER A 87 26.38 -2.42 -3.22
N THR A 88 27.00 -2.49 -2.06
CA THR A 88 26.29 -2.56 -0.76
C THR A 88 26.44 -1.26 0.01
N LEU A 89 25.32 -0.65 0.38
CA LEU A 89 25.26 0.58 1.15
C LEU A 89 24.77 0.25 2.58
N GLN A 90 25.70 0.23 3.53
CA GLN A 90 25.38 0.11 4.97
C GLN A 90 25.03 1.43 5.69
N PRO A 91 25.14 2.65 5.10
CA PRO A 91 24.49 3.83 5.67
C PRO A 91 22.97 3.71 5.72
N VAL A 92 22.36 4.49 6.61
CA VAL A 92 20.95 4.82 6.49
C VAL A 92 20.76 5.63 5.20
N VAL A 93 19.90 5.16 4.29
CA VAL A 93 19.69 5.79 2.99
C VAL A 93 18.35 6.53 2.98
N ASN A 94 18.41 7.86 3.00
CA ASN A 94 17.25 8.72 2.87
C ASN A 94 17.16 9.24 1.42
N ASN A 95 16.20 8.73 0.65
CA ASN A 95 16.04 9.10 -0.76
C ASN A 95 14.84 10.04 -0.96
N ASN A 96 15.12 11.33 -1.14
CA ASN A 96 14.16 12.36 -1.56
C ASN A 96 14.35 12.77 -3.02
N GLY A 97 15.42 12.30 -3.67
CA GLY A 97 15.73 12.53 -5.09
C GLY A 97 15.48 11.27 -5.93
N SER A 98 16.50 10.80 -6.64
CA SER A 98 16.44 9.57 -7.43
C SER A 98 17.56 8.60 -7.07
N LEU A 99 17.22 7.31 -6.91
CA LEU A 99 18.15 6.20 -6.89
C LEU A 99 17.94 5.36 -8.14
N VAL A 100 18.96 5.30 -9.00
CA VAL A 100 18.91 4.61 -10.30
C VAL A 100 19.83 3.40 -10.29
N VAL A 101 19.34 2.23 -10.67
CA VAL A 101 20.15 1.03 -10.84
C VAL A 101 20.13 0.63 -12.32
N GLN A 102 21.24 0.88 -13.00
CA GLN A 102 21.37 0.62 -14.45
C GLN A 102 22.00 -0.74 -14.74
N SER A 103 22.80 -1.27 -13.82
CA SER A 103 23.44 -2.57 -13.93
C SER A 103 23.65 -3.21 -12.56
N GLY A 104 23.77 -4.54 -12.53
CA GLY A 104 24.06 -5.30 -11.31
C GLY A 104 23.04 -5.05 -10.20
N SER A 105 23.52 -5.03 -8.95
CA SER A 105 22.66 -4.87 -7.78
C SER A 105 23.08 -3.71 -6.88
N VAL A 106 22.11 -3.04 -6.27
CA VAL A 106 22.33 -2.14 -5.12
C VAL A 106 21.60 -2.73 -3.91
N ASN A 107 22.33 -2.96 -2.82
CA ASN A 107 21.77 -3.42 -1.55
C ASN A 107 21.73 -2.26 -0.54
N LEU A 108 20.54 -1.90 -0.07
CA LEU A 108 20.33 -0.97 1.03
C LEU A 108 20.26 -1.79 2.32
N ALA A 109 21.28 -1.69 3.17
CA ALA A 109 21.50 -2.66 4.24
C ALA A 109 21.16 -2.14 5.66
N ASN A 110 20.58 -0.94 5.78
CA ASN A 110 20.41 -0.31 7.11
C ASN A 110 19.18 0.60 7.24
N GLY A 111 18.17 0.43 6.38
CA GLY A 111 16.93 1.19 6.45
C GLY A 111 17.04 2.61 5.90
N GLY A 112 16.05 3.43 6.27
CA GLY A 112 15.96 4.84 5.90
C GLY A 112 14.56 5.27 5.50
N ILE A 113 14.40 6.57 5.22
CA ILE A 113 13.12 7.19 4.87
C ILE A 113 13.19 7.72 3.45
N SER A 114 12.26 7.29 2.59
CA SER A 114 12.28 7.63 1.17
C SER A 114 10.94 8.20 0.69
N SER A 115 11.02 9.31 -0.04
CA SER A 115 9.91 9.99 -0.74
C SER A 115 10.27 10.33 -2.19
N GLY A 116 11.43 9.85 -2.66
CA GLY A 116 11.91 10.05 -4.03
C GLY A 116 11.72 8.81 -4.90
N ASN A 117 12.30 8.83 -6.08
CA ASN A 117 12.14 7.78 -7.09
C ASN A 117 13.19 6.67 -6.95
N PHE A 118 12.77 5.43 -7.14
CA PHE A 118 13.61 4.27 -7.40
C PHE A 118 13.40 3.81 -8.85
N VAL A 119 14.46 3.85 -9.64
CA VAL A 119 14.43 3.51 -11.07
C VAL A 119 15.34 2.31 -11.28
N VAL A 120 14.78 1.17 -11.65
CA VAL A 120 15.53 -0.09 -11.75
C VAL A 120 15.42 -0.63 -13.17
N GLN A 121 16.51 -0.54 -13.93
CA GLN A 121 16.52 -0.94 -15.34
C GLN A 121 16.49 -2.47 -15.51
N THR A 122 16.24 -2.91 -16.73
CA THR A 122 16.23 -4.33 -17.10
C THR A 122 17.50 -5.04 -16.63
N ASN A 123 17.35 -6.24 -16.05
CA ASN A 123 18.43 -7.06 -15.49
C ASN A 123 19.19 -6.44 -14.31
N ALA A 124 18.75 -5.28 -13.78
CA ALA A 124 19.28 -4.71 -12.56
C ALA A 124 18.40 -5.07 -11.36
N THR A 125 18.97 -5.00 -10.14
CA THR A 125 18.28 -5.29 -8.90
C THR A 125 18.48 -4.21 -7.84
N LEU A 126 17.41 -3.79 -7.19
CA LEU A 126 17.45 -3.03 -5.94
C LEU A 126 16.97 -3.92 -4.79
N ALA A 127 17.78 -4.11 -3.76
CA ALA A 127 17.42 -4.90 -2.60
C ALA A 127 17.36 -4.04 -1.33
N PHE A 128 16.22 -4.10 -0.65
CA PHE A 128 16.03 -3.63 0.72
C PHE A 128 16.43 -4.77 1.67
N ASN A 129 17.71 -4.78 2.06
CA ASN A 129 18.42 -5.93 2.62
C ASN A 129 18.68 -5.83 4.14
N GLY A 130 18.45 -4.68 4.77
CA GLY A 130 18.59 -4.54 6.23
C GLY A 130 17.98 -3.26 6.78
N GLY A 131 17.66 -3.26 8.07
CA GLY A 131 16.97 -2.16 8.74
C GLY A 131 15.52 -1.95 8.26
N THR A 132 14.76 -1.09 8.93
CA THR A 132 13.39 -0.77 8.49
C THR A 132 13.42 0.35 7.45
N HIS A 133 12.74 0.15 6.32
CA HIS A 133 12.58 1.17 5.29
C HIS A 133 11.20 1.82 5.35
N THR A 134 11.14 3.14 5.46
CA THR A 134 9.88 3.89 5.46
C THR A 134 9.68 4.56 4.10
N LEU A 135 8.61 4.19 3.41
CA LEU A 135 8.24 4.72 2.10
C LEU A 135 7.11 5.74 2.31
N THR A 136 7.39 7.03 2.18
CA THR A 136 6.45 8.11 2.45
C THR A 136 5.91 8.73 1.17
N ASN A 137 4.93 9.64 1.31
CA ASN A 137 4.32 10.34 0.19
C ASN A 137 5.36 10.93 -0.79
N GLY A 138 5.14 10.71 -2.08
CA GLY A 138 6.04 11.11 -3.17
C GLY A 138 6.97 10.00 -3.68
N VAL A 139 7.09 8.88 -2.96
CA VAL A 139 7.91 7.75 -3.42
C VAL A 139 7.36 7.20 -4.76
N GLY A 140 8.26 6.98 -5.71
CA GLY A 140 7.94 6.45 -7.03
C GLY A 140 8.81 5.25 -7.37
N PHE A 141 8.25 4.30 -8.11
CA PHE A 141 8.95 3.14 -8.64
C PHE A 141 8.76 3.09 -10.15
N ALA A 142 9.84 2.87 -10.89
CA ALA A 142 9.81 2.91 -12.35
C ALA A 142 10.78 1.92 -13.00
N ASP A 143 10.60 1.74 -14.31
CA ASP A 143 11.23 0.75 -15.18
C ASP A 143 10.77 -0.69 -14.88
N VAL A 144 11.60 -1.68 -15.23
CA VAL A 144 11.19 -3.10 -15.38
C VAL A 144 12.14 -4.08 -14.69
N GLY A 145 13.13 -3.57 -13.96
CA GLY A 145 14.07 -4.38 -13.20
C GLY A 145 13.45 -5.04 -11.97
N THR A 146 14.32 -5.60 -11.13
CA THR A 146 13.90 -6.37 -9.95
C THR A 146 14.02 -5.54 -8.67
N ILE A 147 12.98 -5.58 -7.83
CA ILE A 147 13.03 -5.10 -6.45
C ILE A 147 12.87 -6.27 -5.49
N ARG A 148 13.70 -6.31 -4.44
CA ARG A 148 13.65 -7.35 -3.41
C ARG A 148 13.50 -6.72 -2.04
N PHE A 149 12.37 -6.96 -1.39
CA PHE A 149 12.18 -6.64 0.01
C PHE A 149 12.55 -7.87 0.84
N GLN A 150 13.54 -7.72 1.73
CA GLN A 150 14.06 -8.80 2.57
C GLN A 150 14.01 -8.47 4.07
N THR A 151 13.43 -7.31 4.41
CA THR A 151 13.43 -6.70 5.74
C THR A 151 12.13 -5.89 5.94
N PRO A 152 11.77 -5.47 7.17
CA PRO A 152 10.56 -4.70 7.40
C PRO A 152 10.49 -3.40 6.58
N SER A 153 9.31 -3.11 6.04
CA SER A 153 9.01 -1.84 5.37
C SER A 153 7.72 -1.22 5.91
N GLN A 154 7.75 0.10 6.13
CA GLN A 154 6.58 0.88 6.50
C GLN A 154 6.06 1.62 5.27
N LEU A 155 4.83 1.34 4.89
CA LEU A 155 4.12 2.02 3.82
C LEU A 155 3.39 3.24 4.41
N GLY A 156 3.93 4.43 4.19
CA GLY A 156 3.32 5.70 4.59
C GLY A 156 2.42 6.33 3.54
N THR A 157 2.30 5.71 2.36
CA THR A 157 1.46 6.12 1.22
C THR A 157 1.11 4.90 0.38
N ASP A 158 0.16 5.04 -0.54
CA ASP A 158 -0.08 4.06 -1.61
C ASP A 158 1.17 3.91 -2.48
N ILE A 159 1.48 2.67 -2.87
CA ILE A 159 2.64 2.32 -3.69
C ILE A 159 2.18 1.63 -4.96
N ASN A 160 2.68 2.10 -6.10
CA ASN A 160 2.53 1.44 -7.38
C ASN A 160 3.91 1.07 -7.92
N PHE A 161 4.15 -0.23 -8.13
CA PHE A 161 5.39 -0.76 -8.67
C PHE A 161 5.46 -0.75 -10.21
N GLY A 162 4.39 -0.35 -10.89
CA GLY A 162 4.34 -0.28 -12.35
C GLY A 162 4.70 -1.63 -12.98
N ALA A 163 5.67 -1.63 -13.89
CA ALA A 163 6.11 -2.81 -14.62
C ALA A 163 7.29 -3.58 -13.96
N LEU A 164 7.61 -3.27 -12.70
CA LEU A 164 8.71 -3.93 -11.99
C LEU A 164 8.36 -5.36 -11.58
N ILE A 165 9.41 -6.14 -11.38
CA ILE A 165 9.35 -7.46 -10.75
C ILE A 165 9.69 -7.29 -9.27
N VAL A 166 8.75 -7.61 -8.37
CA VAL A 166 8.87 -7.34 -6.93
C VAL A 166 8.79 -8.64 -6.15
N PHE A 167 9.80 -8.90 -5.31
CA PHE A 167 9.82 -10.04 -4.40
C PHE A 167 9.72 -9.58 -2.94
N PHE A 168 8.76 -10.15 -2.20
CA PHE A 168 8.75 -10.12 -0.75
C PHE A 168 9.22 -11.47 -0.22
N GLU A 169 10.34 -11.48 0.52
CA GLU A 169 11.03 -12.70 0.92
C GLU A 169 11.81 -12.54 2.23
N GLY A 170 12.38 -13.62 2.74
CA GLY A 170 13.22 -13.59 3.94
C GLY A 170 12.55 -12.88 5.13
N GLY A 171 13.21 -11.82 5.63
CA GLY A 171 12.74 -11.01 6.76
C GLY A 171 11.65 -9.98 6.41
N ALA A 172 11.12 -9.95 5.18
CA ALA A 172 10.16 -8.93 4.78
C ALA A 172 8.88 -8.93 5.63
N SER A 173 8.46 -7.75 6.04
CA SER A 173 7.15 -7.51 6.66
C SER A 173 6.68 -6.11 6.28
N LEU A 174 5.37 -5.89 6.35
CA LEU A 174 4.76 -4.62 6.00
C LEU A 174 4.00 -4.04 7.19
N THR A 175 4.10 -2.73 7.34
CA THR A 175 3.27 -1.92 8.23
C THR A 175 2.67 -0.76 7.46
N GLY A 176 1.57 -0.19 7.98
CA GLY A 176 0.77 0.80 7.26
C GLY A 176 -0.32 0.15 6.40
N THR A 177 -1.49 0.79 6.34
CA THR A 177 -2.71 0.25 5.72
C THR A 177 -2.94 0.75 4.29
N ASN A 178 -1.90 1.27 3.66
CA ASN A 178 -1.96 1.80 2.30
C ASN A 178 -2.00 0.68 1.25
N THR A 179 -2.37 1.04 0.03
CA THR A 179 -2.55 0.11 -1.09
C THR A 179 -1.21 -0.22 -1.76
N LEU A 180 -0.99 -1.50 -2.04
CA LEU A 180 0.06 -1.96 -2.95
C LEU A 180 -0.53 -2.25 -4.32
N SER A 181 0.14 -1.84 -5.38
CA SER A 181 -0.31 -2.10 -6.74
C SER A 181 0.84 -2.36 -7.72
N ASN A 182 0.51 -3.00 -8.83
CA ASN A 182 1.37 -3.11 -10.01
C ASN A 182 0.60 -2.70 -11.27
N GLY A 183 1.33 -2.42 -12.35
CA GLY A 183 0.79 -2.23 -13.70
C GLY A 183 0.68 -3.54 -14.46
N ALA A 184 0.07 -3.51 -15.64
CA ALA A 184 -0.23 -4.70 -16.44
C ALA A 184 0.97 -5.59 -16.83
N ALA A 185 2.19 -5.04 -16.81
CA ALA A 185 3.42 -5.79 -17.07
C ALA A 185 4.26 -6.05 -15.80
N GLY A 186 3.77 -5.64 -14.63
CA GLY A 186 4.46 -5.83 -13.36
C GLY A 186 4.12 -7.17 -12.72
N MET A 187 4.97 -7.59 -11.77
CA MET A 187 4.77 -8.81 -11.01
C MET A 187 5.08 -8.57 -9.54
N ILE A 188 4.20 -9.01 -8.65
CA ILE A 188 4.44 -9.05 -7.21
C ILE A 188 4.44 -10.52 -6.76
N THR A 189 5.54 -10.97 -6.17
CA THR A 189 5.69 -12.33 -5.67
C THR A 189 5.91 -12.35 -4.16
N PHE A 190 5.11 -13.14 -3.45
CA PHE A 190 5.32 -13.47 -2.05
C PHE A 190 6.01 -14.82 -1.91
N ASN A 191 7.31 -14.81 -1.62
CA ASN A 191 8.12 -16.02 -1.37
C ASN A 191 8.14 -16.42 0.11
N LYS A 192 7.20 -15.89 0.90
CA LYS A 192 7.02 -16.21 2.32
C LYS A 192 5.57 -16.00 2.74
N SER A 193 5.20 -16.62 3.85
CA SER A 193 3.95 -16.27 4.54
C SER A 193 4.08 -14.89 5.19
N MET A 194 3.12 -14.01 4.94
CA MET A 194 3.08 -12.65 5.51
C MET A 194 1.71 -12.00 5.41
N THR A 195 1.57 -10.86 6.07
CA THR A 195 0.38 -10.00 6.01
C THR A 195 0.68 -8.72 5.25
N VAL A 196 -0.22 -8.35 4.34
CA VAL A 196 -0.34 -7.01 3.75
C VAL A 196 -1.41 -6.27 4.57
N PRO A 197 -1.07 -5.26 5.39
CA PRO A 197 -2.04 -4.63 6.27
C PRO A 197 -3.08 -3.75 5.56
N GLY A 198 -2.80 -3.34 4.32
CA GLY A 198 -3.72 -2.59 3.47
C GLY A 198 -4.35 -3.43 2.37
N SER A 199 -4.79 -2.77 1.30
CA SER A 199 -5.36 -3.39 0.11
C SER A 199 -4.29 -3.70 -0.94
N MET A 200 -4.66 -4.51 -1.94
CA MET A 200 -3.87 -4.72 -3.15
C MET A 200 -4.72 -4.50 -4.40
N ASP A 201 -4.16 -3.82 -5.40
CA ASP A 201 -4.76 -3.63 -6.73
C ASP A 201 -3.81 -4.18 -7.81
N ILE A 202 -4.22 -5.25 -8.48
CA ILE A 202 -3.37 -6.06 -9.33
C ILE A 202 -3.81 -5.95 -10.78
N ALA A 203 -3.05 -5.18 -11.56
CA ALA A 203 -3.20 -5.11 -13.01
C ALA A 203 -2.29 -6.07 -13.76
N GLY A 204 -1.15 -6.46 -13.17
CA GLY A 204 -0.22 -7.46 -13.71
C GLY A 204 -0.35 -8.79 -12.98
N GLU A 205 0.77 -9.39 -12.60
CA GLU A 205 0.79 -10.71 -11.95
C GLU A 205 0.95 -10.59 -10.42
N LEU A 206 0.17 -11.38 -9.68
CA LEU A 206 0.34 -11.64 -8.25
C LEU A 206 0.64 -13.13 -8.05
N VAL A 207 1.80 -13.45 -7.46
CA VAL A 207 2.27 -14.84 -7.26
C VAL A 207 2.42 -15.16 -5.78
N ILE A 208 1.81 -16.26 -5.34
CA ILE A 208 2.10 -16.89 -4.04
C ILE A 208 3.11 -18.01 -4.28
N GLY A 209 4.39 -17.78 -3.97
CA GLY A 209 5.51 -18.58 -4.50
C GLY A 209 5.61 -20.05 -4.06
N GLY A 210 4.64 -20.57 -3.30
CA GLY A 210 4.65 -21.98 -2.88
C GLY A 210 3.36 -22.43 -2.19
N ALA A 211 3.05 -23.72 -2.32
CA ALA A 211 1.81 -24.30 -1.81
C ALA A 211 1.67 -24.29 -0.28
N SER A 212 2.78 -24.19 0.45
CA SER A 212 2.80 -24.09 1.91
C SER A 212 2.68 -22.65 2.43
N LEU A 213 2.68 -21.66 1.54
CA LEU A 213 2.66 -20.25 1.93
C LEU A 213 1.23 -19.78 2.19
N THR A 214 1.09 -18.94 3.22
CA THR A 214 -0.16 -18.23 3.53
C THR A 214 0.10 -16.74 3.49
N VAL A 215 -0.56 -16.06 2.55
CA VAL A 215 -0.58 -14.60 2.47
C VAL A 215 -1.94 -14.09 2.90
N THR A 216 -1.94 -13.06 3.75
CA THR A 216 -3.16 -12.42 4.24
C THR A 216 -3.15 -10.96 3.81
N ILE A 217 -4.10 -10.56 2.97
CA ILE A 217 -4.35 -9.15 2.63
C ILE A 217 -5.47 -8.68 3.55
N ASN A 218 -5.17 -7.78 4.48
CA ASN A 218 -6.18 -7.30 5.40
C ASN A 218 -7.27 -6.53 4.63
N GLY A 219 -6.89 -5.67 3.68
CA GLY A 219 -7.83 -4.91 2.86
C GLY A 219 -8.50 -5.70 1.74
N ALA A 220 -8.93 -4.96 0.71
CA ALA A 220 -9.48 -5.56 -0.51
C ALA A 220 -8.34 -6.04 -1.41
N LEU A 221 -8.52 -7.19 -2.05
CA LEU A 221 -7.79 -7.57 -3.25
C LEU A 221 -8.67 -7.25 -4.45
N THR A 222 -8.24 -6.32 -5.29
CA THR A 222 -8.81 -6.08 -6.61
C THR A 222 -7.91 -6.74 -7.64
N LEU A 223 -8.48 -7.62 -8.45
CA LEU A 223 -7.84 -8.19 -9.62
C LEU A 223 -8.44 -7.53 -10.86
N GLU A 224 -7.65 -6.72 -11.55
CA GLU A 224 -8.09 -6.00 -12.74
C GLU A 224 -8.23 -6.93 -13.95
N SER A 225 -8.87 -6.44 -15.01
CA SER A 225 -9.12 -7.25 -16.22
C SER A 225 -7.87 -7.84 -16.89
N SER A 226 -6.71 -7.19 -16.76
CA SER A 226 -5.41 -7.71 -17.23
C SER A 226 -4.66 -8.50 -16.16
N GLY A 227 -5.17 -8.52 -14.93
CA GLY A 227 -4.49 -9.11 -13.79
C GLY A 227 -4.52 -10.63 -13.81
N GLU A 228 -3.44 -11.24 -13.34
CA GLU A 228 -3.32 -12.68 -13.14
C GLU A 228 -2.92 -12.97 -11.68
N LEU A 229 -3.60 -13.92 -11.06
CA LEU A 229 -3.24 -14.47 -9.76
C LEU A 229 -2.74 -15.91 -9.96
N ASP A 230 -1.47 -16.18 -9.67
CA ASP A 230 -0.94 -17.55 -9.51
C ASP A 230 -0.82 -17.90 -8.03
N ASN A 231 -1.71 -18.75 -7.55
CA ASN A 231 -1.80 -19.11 -6.15
C ASN A 231 -1.83 -20.62 -5.92
N PRO A 232 -0.67 -21.30 -5.83
CA PRO A 232 -0.60 -22.66 -5.33
C PRO A 232 -0.87 -22.77 -3.80
N GLY A 233 -0.78 -21.66 -3.06
CA GLY A 233 -0.87 -21.61 -1.60
C GLY A 233 -2.24 -21.17 -1.07
N THR A 234 -2.24 -20.53 0.11
CA THR A 234 -3.44 -19.92 0.71
C THR A 234 -3.36 -18.40 0.62
N LEU A 235 -4.43 -17.78 0.10
CA LEU A 235 -4.58 -16.34 0.03
C LEU A 235 -5.85 -15.92 0.76
N ASN A 236 -5.71 -15.31 1.94
CA ASN A 236 -6.80 -14.77 2.72
C ASN A 236 -6.95 -13.27 2.41
N VAL A 237 -8.18 -12.79 2.20
CA VAL A 237 -8.43 -11.39 1.86
C VAL A 237 -9.60 -10.82 2.66
N GLY A 238 -9.57 -9.53 2.97
CA GLY A 238 -10.69 -8.85 3.62
C GLY A 238 -11.90 -8.65 2.71
N ALA A 239 -11.63 -8.39 1.43
CA ALA A 239 -12.62 -8.39 0.35
C ALA A 239 -11.96 -8.84 -0.94
N PHE A 240 -12.75 -9.36 -1.89
CA PHE A 240 -12.26 -9.73 -3.22
C PHE A 240 -13.14 -9.14 -4.32
N VAL A 241 -12.51 -8.47 -5.28
CA VAL A 241 -13.14 -7.95 -6.49
C VAL A 241 -12.36 -8.49 -7.68
N ASN A 242 -13.05 -9.16 -8.62
CA ASN A 242 -12.46 -9.60 -9.88
C ASN A 242 -13.15 -8.86 -11.04
N ASN A 243 -12.41 -7.97 -11.69
CA ASN A 243 -12.86 -7.17 -12.84
C ASN A 243 -12.59 -7.87 -14.19
N GLY A 244 -12.43 -9.20 -14.18
CA GLY A 244 -12.19 -10.02 -15.38
C GLY A 244 -10.78 -10.61 -15.49
N GLY A 245 -9.97 -10.49 -14.44
CA GLY A 245 -8.66 -11.10 -14.35
C GLY A 245 -8.70 -12.62 -14.14
N VAL A 246 -7.55 -13.24 -14.38
CA VAL A 246 -7.36 -14.70 -14.40
C VAL A 246 -6.88 -15.18 -13.04
N ILE A 247 -7.43 -16.31 -12.57
CA ILE A 247 -6.99 -16.99 -11.35
C ILE A 247 -6.48 -18.37 -11.74
N VAL A 248 -5.20 -18.61 -11.45
CA VAL A 248 -4.51 -19.89 -11.57
C VAL A 248 -4.30 -20.45 -10.16
N GLY A 249 -4.74 -21.68 -9.93
CA GLY A 249 -4.66 -22.33 -8.61
C GLY A 249 -5.82 -21.99 -7.67
N ASN A 250 -5.51 -21.81 -6.39
CA ASN A 250 -6.51 -21.64 -5.33
C ASN A 250 -7.11 -20.23 -5.36
N PRO A 251 -8.45 -20.08 -5.32
CA PRO A 251 -9.07 -18.76 -5.29
C PRO A 251 -8.84 -18.04 -3.95
N PRO A 252 -8.85 -16.69 -3.94
CA PRO A 252 -8.81 -15.91 -2.70
C PRO A 252 -9.95 -16.31 -1.74
N GLN A 253 -9.61 -16.47 -0.47
CA GLN A 253 -10.56 -16.79 0.61
C GLN A 253 -10.93 -15.51 1.34
N VAL A 254 -12.17 -15.06 1.19
CA VAL A 254 -12.67 -13.88 1.91
C VAL A 254 -12.86 -14.24 3.38
N VAL A 255 -12.14 -13.59 4.28
CA VAL A 255 -12.23 -13.82 5.73
C VAL A 255 -13.09 -12.73 6.37
N PRO A 256 -14.27 -13.06 6.93
CA PRO A 256 -15.12 -12.07 7.59
C PRO A 256 -14.39 -11.31 8.70
N GLY A 257 -14.53 -9.98 8.71
CA GLY A 257 -13.92 -9.10 9.72
C GLY A 257 -12.44 -8.78 9.50
N LEU A 258 -11.81 -9.33 8.45
CA LEU A 258 -10.40 -9.08 8.14
C LEU A 258 -10.16 -7.70 7.49
N ALA A 259 -11.09 -7.24 6.63
CA ALA A 259 -11.09 -5.87 6.13
C ALA A 259 -11.31 -4.87 7.27
N PRO A 260 -10.47 -3.82 7.42
CA PRO A 260 -10.90 -2.63 8.15
C PRO A 260 -12.16 -2.15 7.44
N ALA A 261 -13.32 -2.34 8.07
CA ALA A 261 -14.59 -2.47 7.36
C ALA A 261 -14.83 -1.34 6.35
N SER A 262 -14.57 -1.63 5.08
CA SER A 262 -15.12 -0.87 3.98
C SER A 262 -16.61 -1.18 3.97
N LEU A 263 -17.41 -0.20 4.38
CA LEU A 263 -18.86 -0.24 4.37
C LEU A 263 -19.36 -0.62 2.98
N ARG A 264 -19.86 -1.85 2.83
CA ARG A 264 -20.31 -2.39 1.54
C ARG A 264 -21.77 -2.78 1.63
N ILE A 265 -22.62 -2.10 0.85
CA ILE A 265 -24.00 -2.56 0.62
C ILE A 265 -23.92 -3.83 -0.22
N ASP A 266 -24.35 -4.95 0.36
CA ASP A 266 -24.35 -6.26 -0.29
C ASP A 266 -25.59 -6.43 -1.18
N GLN A 267 -26.73 -5.90 -0.75
CA GLN A 267 -28.01 -6.06 -1.45
C GLN A 267 -28.94 -4.87 -1.21
N ILE A 268 -29.70 -4.51 -2.24
CA ILE A 268 -30.86 -3.61 -2.16
C ILE A 268 -32.05 -4.35 -2.74
N GLN A 269 -33.11 -4.54 -1.94
CA GLN A 269 -34.31 -5.26 -2.35
C GLN A 269 -35.56 -4.41 -2.14
N LEU A 270 -36.42 -4.35 -3.17
CA LEU A 270 -37.76 -3.80 -3.06
C LEU A 270 -38.71 -4.87 -2.51
N VAL A 271 -39.27 -4.62 -1.34
CA VAL A 271 -40.29 -5.46 -0.70
C VAL A 271 -41.63 -4.77 -0.91
N ARG A 272 -42.55 -5.41 -1.65
CA ARG A 272 -43.89 -4.84 -1.84
C ARG A 272 -44.65 -4.88 -0.51
N SER A 273 -45.11 -3.72 -0.03
CA SER A 273 -46.06 -3.64 1.08
C SER A 273 -47.36 -4.36 0.70
N SER A 274 -47.77 -5.34 1.51
CA SER A 274 -48.96 -6.17 1.27
C SER A 274 -50.29 -5.48 1.58
N ARG A 275 -50.35 -4.15 1.75
CA ARG A 275 -51.62 -3.43 1.92
C ARG A 275 -52.16 -2.92 0.58
N VAL A 276 -52.81 -3.81 -0.17
CA VAL A 276 -53.90 -3.38 -1.06
C VAL A 276 -55.22 -3.74 -0.37
N GLY A 277 -55.64 -2.89 0.57
CA GLY A 277 -57.03 -2.87 1.01
C GLY A 277 -57.88 -2.20 -0.07
N LEU A 278 -58.99 -2.82 -0.45
CA LEU A 278 -59.83 -2.47 -1.61
C LEU A 278 -60.66 -1.17 -1.45
N LEU A 279 -60.23 -0.24 -0.60
CA LEU A 279 -60.97 0.97 -0.23
C LEU A 279 -60.04 2.20 -0.17
N ASP A 280 -59.53 2.62 -1.32
CA ASP A 280 -59.34 4.03 -1.73
C ASP A 280 -58.49 4.06 -3.00
N ARG A 281 -59.12 4.20 -4.17
CA ARG A 281 -58.37 4.40 -5.43
C ARG A 281 -57.73 5.79 -5.55
N ASN A 282 -58.01 6.71 -4.62
CA ASN A 282 -57.57 8.10 -4.70
C ASN A 282 -56.75 8.61 -3.50
N SER A 283 -56.36 7.75 -2.56
CA SER A 283 -55.65 8.17 -1.34
C SER A 283 -54.55 7.19 -0.94
N ALA A 284 -53.55 6.94 -1.78
CA ALA A 284 -52.34 6.26 -1.33
C ALA A 284 -51.16 6.59 -2.23
N SER A 285 -50.27 7.48 -1.78
CA SER A 285 -48.88 7.41 -2.22
C SER A 285 -48.39 5.98 -1.95
N ALA A 286 -48.19 5.18 -3.00
CA ALA A 286 -47.69 3.82 -2.83
C ALA A 286 -46.33 3.89 -2.13
N LEU A 287 -46.30 3.44 -0.88
CA LEU A 287 -45.08 3.27 -0.11
C LEU A 287 -44.53 1.88 -0.39
N TYR A 288 -43.29 1.83 -0.84
CA TYR A 288 -42.53 0.61 -1.03
C TYR A 288 -41.57 0.47 0.14
N GLU A 289 -41.41 -0.75 0.63
CA GLU A 289 -40.36 -1.04 1.58
C GLU A 289 -39.08 -1.36 0.81
N VAL A 290 -37.98 -0.72 1.15
CA VAL A 290 -36.65 -1.06 0.64
C VAL A 290 -35.87 -1.65 1.80
N ALA A 291 -35.38 -2.87 1.61
CA ALA A 291 -34.45 -3.52 2.52
C ALA A 291 -33.03 -3.44 1.95
N LEU A 292 -32.11 -2.91 2.74
CA LEU A 292 -30.68 -2.93 2.47
C LEU A 292 -30.01 -3.92 3.42
N THR A 293 -29.05 -4.69 2.91
CA THR A 293 -28.12 -5.45 3.74
C THR A 293 -26.69 -5.02 3.45
N TRP A 294 -25.85 -4.98 4.47
CA TRP A 294 -24.45 -4.60 4.34
C TRP A 294 -23.58 -5.28 5.38
N GLN A 295 -22.27 -5.22 5.15
CA GLN A 295 -21.26 -5.68 6.09
C GLN A 295 -20.45 -4.51 6.62
N ALA A 296 -20.14 -4.56 7.92
CA ALA A 296 -19.26 -3.61 8.59
C ALA A 296 -18.62 -4.21 9.86
N GLN A 297 -17.84 -3.43 10.62
CA GLN A 297 -17.33 -3.92 11.93
C GLN A 297 -18.50 -4.14 12.89
N PRO A 298 -18.47 -5.19 13.74
CA PRO A 298 -19.53 -5.45 14.71
C PRO A 298 -19.75 -4.29 15.69
N ASN A 299 -20.96 -4.17 16.22
CA ASN A 299 -21.37 -3.15 17.19
C ASN A 299 -21.23 -1.68 16.71
N GLN A 300 -21.34 -1.43 15.40
CA GLN A 300 -21.37 -0.08 14.83
C GLN A 300 -22.79 0.43 14.59
N GLY A 301 -22.98 1.75 14.71
CA GLY A 301 -24.22 2.44 14.34
C GLY A 301 -24.16 2.99 12.92
N PHE A 302 -25.27 2.89 12.19
CA PHE A 302 -25.39 3.40 10.82
C PHE A 302 -26.67 4.21 10.63
N VAL A 303 -26.60 5.20 9.76
CA VAL A 303 -27.75 5.90 9.19
C VAL A 303 -27.81 5.60 7.70
N ILE A 304 -29.01 5.29 7.22
CA ILE A 304 -29.30 5.24 5.78
C ILE A 304 -29.69 6.66 5.37
N GLU A 305 -29.02 7.20 4.36
CA GLU A 305 -29.39 8.46 3.74
C GLU A 305 -29.92 8.20 2.33
N SER A 306 -30.92 8.99 1.90
CA SER A 306 -31.42 8.94 0.52
C SER A 306 -31.25 10.26 -0.21
N SER A 307 -31.21 10.18 -1.53
CA SER A 307 -31.17 11.32 -2.43
C SER A 307 -31.99 11.05 -3.68
N ASN A 308 -32.64 12.09 -4.22
CA ASN A 308 -33.28 12.02 -5.53
C ASN A 308 -32.34 12.43 -6.68
N ASP A 309 -31.21 13.09 -6.37
CA ASP A 309 -30.37 13.79 -7.35
C ASP A 309 -28.84 13.60 -7.15
N LEU A 310 -28.44 12.77 -6.19
CA LEU A 310 -27.05 12.51 -5.75
C LEU A 310 -26.31 13.70 -5.11
N SER A 311 -26.92 14.90 -5.07
CA SER A 311 -26.29 16.12 -4.57
C SER A 311 -26.78 16.49 -3.16
N ARG A 312 -28.05 16.23 -2.85
CA ARG A 312 -28.66 16.50 -1.54
C ARG A 312 -29.03 15.18 -0.89
N TRP A 313 -28.50 14.95 0.31
CA TRP A 313 -28.70 13.73 1.07
C TRP A 313 -29.51 14.03 2.33
N THR A 314 -30.51 13.19 2.61
CA THR A 314 -31.37 13.30 3.80
C THR A 314 -31.32 12.00 4.58
N ALA A 315 -31.14 12.10 5.90
CA ALA A 315 -31.20 10.94 6.79
C ALA A 315 -32.62 10.35 6.81
N GLU A 316 -32.71 9.05 6.57
CA GLU A 316 -33.96 8.30 6.57
C GLU A 316 -34.21 7.67 7.94
N SER A 317 -35.48 7.66 8.35
CA SER A 317 -35.90 6.90 9.53
C SER A 317 -35.98 5.42 9.17
N ALA A 318 -34.86 4.72 9.31
CA ALA A 318 -34.73 3.29 9.05
C ALA A 318 -34.46 2.52 10.34
N ASN A 319 -35.07 1.34 10.50
CA ASN A 319 -34.71 0.43 11.58
C ASN A 319 -33.46 -0.36 11.17
N VAL A 320 -32.31 0.03 11.70
CA VAL A 320 -31.03 -0.64 11.44
C VAL A 320 -30.76 -1.66 12.54
N VAL A 321 -30.54 -2.91 12.14
CA VAL A 321 -30.30 -4.04 13.05
C VAL A 321 -29.06 -4.80 12.59
N GLU A 322 -28.22 -5.18 13.55
CA GLU A 322 -27.15 -6.15 13.37
C GLU A 322 -27.72 -7.56 13.61
N ASP A 323 -27.94 -8.33 12.55
CA ASP A 323 -28.56 -9.67 12.64
C ASP A 323 -27.58 -10.73 13.17
N SER A 324 -26.29 -10.51 12.92
CA SER A 324 -25.17 -11.30 13.42
C SER A 324 -23.93 -10.41 13.43
N PRO A 325 -22.90 -10.70 14.25
CA PRO A 325 -21.69 -9.88 14.31
C PRO A 325 -21.16 -9.49 12.92
N GLY A 326 -21.17 -8.18 12.62
CA GLY A 326 -20.67 -7.58 11.37
C GLY A 326 -21.62 -7.63 10.17
N ARG A 327 -22.84 -8.15 10.32
CA ARG A 327 -23.86 -8.24 9.27
C ARG A 327 -25.10 -7.46 9.65
N TYR A 328 -25.40 -6.45 8.86
CA TYR A 328 -26.44 -5.48 9.13
C TYR A 328 -27.57 -5.54 8.11
N ARG A 329 -28.77 -5.19 8.56
CA ARG A 329 -29.92 -4.90 7.72
C ARG A 329 -30.56 -3.58 8.12
N GLY A 330 -31.17 -2.92 7.16
CA GLY A 330 -31.96 -1.72 7.37
C GLY A 330 -33.15 -1.72 6.44
N ALA A 331 -34.34 -1.44 6.98
CA ALA A 331 -35.55 -1.31 6.19
C ALA A 331 -36.10 0.12 6.31
N LEU A 332 -36.53 0.67 5.18
CA LEU A 332 -37.17 1.98 5.10
C LEU A 332 -38.35 1.98 4.14
N GLN A 333 -39.29 2.89 4.37
CA GLN A 333 -40.43 3.12 3.48
C GLN A 333 -40.09 4.28 2.53
N VAL A 334 -40.22 4.05 1.22
CA VAL A 334 -39.96 5.06 0.19
C VAL A 334 -41.18 5.25 -0.71
N GLY A 335 -41.36 6.45 -1.22
CA GLY A 335 -42.37 6.74 -2.24
C GLY A 335 -42.04 6.12 -3.60
N ALA A 336 -42.96 6.24 -4.55
CA ALA A 336 -42.86 5.61 -5.88
C ALA A 336 -41.79 6.18 -6.83
N THR A 337 -40.99 7.17 -6.40
CA THR A 337 -39.93 7.78 -7.21
C THR A 337 -38.60 7.07 -6.99
N ALA A 338 -37.80 6.90 -8.03
CA ALA A 338 -36.45 6.37 -7.92
C ALA A 338 -35.60 7.22 -6.94
N ARG A 339 -34.80 6.55 -6.11
CA ARG A 339 -33.91 7.16 -5.12
C ARG A 339 -32.56 6.46 -5.11
N PHE A 340 -31.54 7.21 -4.72
CA PHE A 340 -30.22 6.72 -4.38
C PHE A 340 -30.10 6.56 -2.87
N PHE A 341 -29.35 5.55 -2.43
CA PHE A 341 -29.09 5.31 -1.02
C PHE A 341 -27.60 5.27 -0.76
N ARG A 342 -27.19 5.77 0.41
CA ARG A 342 -25.85 5.54 0.95
C ARG A 342 -25.94 5.25 2.44
N LEU A 343 -24.90 4.60 2.95
CA LEU A 343 -24.75 4.35 4.37
C LEU A 343 -23.74 5.34 4.94
N HIS A 344 -24.09 5.95 6.06
CA HIS A 344 -23.19 6.80 6.83
C HIS A 344 -22.98 6.16 8.21
N ARG A 345 -21.72 5.98 8.61
CA ARG A 345 -21.39 5.47 9.94
C ARG A 345 -21.58 6.59 10.96
N LEU A 346 -22.18 6.27 12.10
CA LEU A 346 -22.23 7.17 13.25
C LEU A 346 -20.94 6.99 14.05
N ASP A 347 -20.10 8.02 14.11
CA ASP A 347 -18.90 8.00 14.95
C ASP A 347 -19.30 8.33 16.41
N GLY A 348 -19.29 7.33 17.29
CA GLY A 348 -19.52 7.50 18.73
C GLY A 348 -20.02 6.24 19.44
N ALA A 349 -19.48 5.98 20.64
CA ALA A 349 -19.89 4.89 21.51
C ALA A 349 -21.40 4.91 21.80
N ALA A 350 -21.99 3.71 21.85
CA ALA A 350 -23.35 3.38 22.25
C ALA A 350 -24.12 4.54 22.93
N SER A 351 -25.02 5.17 22.18
CA SER A 351 -26.09 5.97 22.77
C SER A 351 -27.40 5.34 22.37
N ALA A 352 -27.95 4.57 23.30
CA ALA A 352 -29.31 4.07 23.25
C ALA A 352 -30.27 5.25 23.06
N VAL A 353 -30.86 5.37 21.86
CA VAL A 353 -32.01 6.25 21.67
C VAL A 353 -33.23 5.53 22.23
N SER A 354 -33.47 5.81 23.51
CA SER A 354 -34.77 5.96 24.16
C SER A 354 -35.99 5.64 23.26
N SER A 355 -36.60 4.48 23.48
CA SER A 355 -37.98 4.25 23.11
C SER A 355 -38.88 5.10 24.02
N GLN A 356 -39.35 6.25 23.55
CA GLN A 356 -40.47 6.94 24.19
C GLN A 356 -41.73 6.08 24.07
N ARG A 357 -42.09 5.37 25.15
CA ARG A 357 -43.47 4.96 25.37
C ARG A 357 -44.30 6.21 25.68
N SER A 358 -45.25 6.51 24.81
CA SER A 358 -46.37 7.39 25.17
C SER A 358 -47.32 6.65 26.12
N PRO A 359 -47.91 7.30 27.13
CA PRO A 359 -48.90 6.68 28.01
C PRO A 359 -50.25 6.53 27.27
N PRO A 360 -51.07 5.50 27.57
CA PRO A 360 -52.43 5.46 27.06
C PRO A 360 -53.31 6.47 27.80
N ILE A 361 -54.03 7.28 27.01
CA ILE A 361 -55.20 8.04 27.44
C ILE A 361 -56.42 7.13 27.28
N GLN A 362 -56.91 6.59 28.39
CA GLN A 362 -58.29 6.63 28.92
C GLN A 362 -58.41 5.69 30.11
#